data_AF-A0A8T1Y3A9-F1
#
_entry.id   AF-A0A8T1Y3A9-F1
#
_cell.length_a   1.000
_cell.length_b   1.000
_cell.length_c   1.000
_cell.angle_alpha   90.00
_cell.angle_beta   90.00
_cell.angle_gamma   90.00
#
_symmetry.space_group_name_H-M   'P 1'
#
loop_
_entity.id
_entity.type
_entity.pdbx_description
1 polymer ?
#
loop_
_entity_poly.entity_id
_entity_poly.type
_entity_poly.pdbx_seq_one_letter_code
_entity_poly.pdbx_strand_id
1 'polypeptide(L)'
;MAVTLVTSFAFSSSSRFHFRSFSSSPSSLSSCFVRFQLPSRLRLAFAVTPLYCSSKAMAHTIAQATLGLTHANSVDHPKISFSGKEIDVTEWKGDILAVGVTEKDMAKDVNSKFENPILKKLDAHLGGLLADVSSEEDFSGKPGQSTVLRLPGLGSKRVGLIGLGKSASSPSAFQSLGEAVAAAAKASQASSVAVVLASSDSVSNESKLSSASAIASGTVLGLFEDSRYKSESKKPSLKSVDIIGFGTGPELEEKLKYAEHVSYGVIFGKELVNSPANVLTPAVLAEEASNLASMYSDVMTANILNEEQCKELKMGSYLAVAAASANPPHFIHLIYKPSSGPVKTKLALVGKGLTFDSGGYNIKTGPGCLIELMKFDMGGSAAVLGAAKAIAQIKPPGVEVHFIVAACENMISGTGMRPGDVITASNGKTIEVNNTDAEGRLTLADALVYACNQGVDKVVDLATLTGACIIALGTSMAGIYTPSDELAKEVIAASERSGEKLWRMPMEESYWEMMKSGVADMVNTGGRAGGSITAALFLKQFVNENVEWMHIDMAGPVWNEKKKAATGFGVATLVEWVQNNSSS
;
A
#
# COMPACT_ATOMS: atom_id res chain seq x y z
N MET A 1 48.48 24.23 11.88
CA MET A 1 49.80 24.84 11.61
C MET A 1 50.84 23.90 12.21
N ALA A 2 51.95 23.65 11.51
CA ALA A 2 53.09 22.80 11.91
C ALA A 2 52.85 21.27 12.03
N VAL A 3 53.94 20.53 11.74
CA VAL A 3 54.09 19.07 11.59
C VAL A 3 55.39 18.69 12.31
N THR A 4 55.51 17.46 12.84
CA THR A 4 56.81 16.89 13.24
C THR A 4 56.93 15.43 12.80
N LEU A 5 58.14 15.01 12.40
CA LEU A 5 58.48 13.74 11.75
C LEU A 5 59.87 13.30 12.25
N VAL A 6 60.07 12.01 12.62
CA VAL A 6 61.38 11.45 13.04
C VAL A 6 61.54 9.99 12.54
N THR A 7 62.78 9.54 12.33
CA THR A 7 63.21 8.35 11.55
C THR A 7 64.13 7.37 12.31
N SER A 8 64.50 6.23 11.66
CA SER A 8 65.72 5.38 11.88
C SER A 8 65.70 4.29 13.00
N PHE A 9 66.48 3.16 13.00
CA PHE A 9 67.38 2.46 12.03
C PHE A 9 67.73 0.97 12.47
N ALA A 10 68.01 0.07 11.49
CA ALA A 10 69.11 -0.96 11.38
C ALA A 10 69.22 -2.35 12.15
N PHE A 11 70.02 -3.27 11.54
CA PHE A 11 70.63 -4.59 11.96
C PHE A 11 69.72 -5.87 12.04
N SER A 12 70.15 -7.15 11.84
CA SER A 12 71.32 -7.80 11.16
C SER A 12 71.24 -9.36 11.01
N SER A 13 71.78 -9.94 9.91
CA SER A 13 72.41 -11.29 9.69
C SER A 13 72.02 -12.60 10.44
N SER A 14 71.80 -13.73 9.72
CA SER A 14 72.77 -14.87 9.55
C SER A 14 72.22 -16.29 9.12
N SER A 15 72.94 -16.93 8.16
CA SER A 15 73.38 -18.36 8.05
C SER A 15 72.50 -19.66 8.09
N ARG A 16 72.54 -20.40 6.95
CA ARG A 16 72.72 -21.89 6.72
C ARG A 16 71.68 -22.95 7.16
N PHE A 17 71.28 -23.87 6.25
CA PHE A 17 71.72 -25.30 6.16
C PHE A 17 71.14 -26.06 4.92
N HIS A 18 71.61 -27.29 4.63
CA HIS A 18 71.24 -28.19 3.50
C HIS A 18 70.46 -29.45 3.98
N PHE A 19 69.66 -30.11 3.12
CA PHE A 19 69.86 -31.51 2.64
C PHE A 19 68.77 -32.04 1.65
N ARG A 20 68.92 -33.31 1.20
CA ARG A 20 68.12 -34.07 0.20
C ARG A 20 67.66 -35.45 0.81
N SER A 21 66.91 -36.39 0.19
CA SER A 21 66.37 -36.55 -1.19
C SER A 21 65.28 -37.65 -1.31
N PHE A 22 64.27 -37.42 -2.16
CA PHE A 22 63.56 -38.38 -3.06
C PHE A 22 62.65 -39.55 -2.57
N SER A 23 61.74 -39.92 -3.51
CA SER A 23 60.78 -41.05 -3.59
C SER A 23 59.47 -40.90 -2.78
N SER A 24 58.28 -41.30 -3.27
CA SER A 24 57.87 -42.04 -4.49
C SER A 24 56.51 -41.54 -5.09
N SER A 25 56.13 -42.02 -6.28
CA SER A 25 54.92 -41.68 -7.08
C SER A 25 53.99 -42.92 -7.22
N PRO A 26 52.89 -42.98 -8.05
CA PRO A 26 52.24 -41.97 -8.92
C PRO A 26 50.67 -41.98 -9.01
N SER A 27 50.08 -40.96 -9.66
CA SER A 27 48.88 -41.00 -10.56
C SER A 27 48.57 -39.57 -11.06
N SER A 28 48.86 -39.19 -12.32
CA SER A 28 47.93 -39.15 -13.48
C SER A 28 46.63 -38.35 -13.23
N LEU A 29 46.25 -37.28 -13.95
CA LEU A 29 46.55 -36.92 -15.35
C LEU A 29 46.92 -35.43 -15.60
N SER A 30 47.98 -35.24 -16.39
CA SER A 30 48.06 -34.46 -17.64
C SER A 30 47.21 -33.19 -17.85
N SER A 31 47.89 -32.05 -17.98
CA SER A 31 47.48 -30.92 -18.85
C SER A 31 48.71 -30.37 -19.60
N CYS A 32 48.49 -29.84 -20.81
CA CYS A 32 49.55 -29.53 -21.77
C CYS A 32 50.37 -28.28 -21.42
N PHE A 33 51.69 -28.31 -21.66
CA PHE A 33 52.55 -27.14 -21.67
C PHE A 33 52.98 -26.78 -23.10
N VAL A 34 52.76 -25.52 -23.48
CA VAL A 34 53.48 -24.87 -24.60
C VAL A 34 54.68 -24.14 -24.00
N ARG A 35 55.88 -24.37 -24.55
CA ARG A 35 57.11 -23.68 -24.15
C ARG A 35 57.20 -22.29 -24.76
N PHE A 36 57.77 -21.34 -24.02
CA PHE A 36 58.54 -20.23 -24.59
C PHE A 36 59.87 -20.05 -23.85
N GLN A 37 60.88 -19.53 -24.56
CA GLN A 37 62.27 -19.44 -24.11
C GLN A 37 62.59 -18.12 -23.38
N LEU A 38 63.78 -18.11 -22.75
CA LEU A 38 64.50 -17.03 -22.06
C LEU A 38 64.62 -15.69 -22.84
N PRO A 39 65.08 -14.55 -22.24
CA PRO A 39 65.79 -14.42 -20.97
C PRO A 39 65.27 -13.33 -19.99
N SER A 40 65.98 -13.18 -18.88
CA SER A 40 65.68 -12.33 -17.72
C SER A 40 66.21 -10.90 -17.82
N ARG A 41 65.47 -9.95 -17.20
CA ARG A 41 66.01 -9.01 -16.19
C ARG A 41 64.89 -8.29 -15.41
N LEU A 42 65.15 -8.11 -14.10
CA LEU A 42 64.38 -7.39 -13.09
C LEU A 42 62.88 -7.71 -12.94
N ARG A 43 62.55 -8.44 -11.86
CA ARG A 43 61.29 -8.26 -11.12
C ARG A 43 61.62 -8.11 -9.64
N LEU A 44 61.07 -7.07 -8.99
CA LEU A 44 60.84 -7.12 -7.54
C LEU A 44 59.76 -8.17 -7.28
N ALA A 45 59.97 -9.02 -6.27
CA ALA A 45 58.97 -9.94 -5.77
C ALA A 45 58.82 -9.74 -4.26
N PHE A 46 57.67 -9.21 -3.84
CA PHE A 46 57.25 -9.29 -2.46
C PHE A 46 56.64 -10.68 -2.22
N ALA A 47 57.06 -11.35 -1.15
CA ALA A 47 56.41 -12.58 -0.72
C ALA A 47 55.07 -12.22 -0.04
N VAL A 48 53.96 -12.48 -0.73
CA VAL A 48 52.63 -12.45 -0.13
C VAL A 48 52.26 -13.88 0.26
N THR A 49 51.93 -14.08 1.53
CA THR A 49 51.42 -15.36 2.06
C THR A 49 50.13 -15.76 1.33
N PRO A 50 49.93 -17.03 0.97
CA PRO A 50 48.73 -17.48 0.27
C PRO A 50 47.55 -17.54 1.24
N LEU A 51 46.87 -16.42 1.43
CA LEU A 51 45.47 -16.43 1.86
C LEU A 51 44.65 -17.07 0.74
N TYR A 52 43.95 -18.16 1.08
CA TYR A 52 43.03 -18.85 0.19
C TYR A 52 41.99 -17.86 -0.34
N CYS A 53 42.12 -17.46 -1.61
CA CYS A 53 41.19 -16.55 -2.25
C CYS A 53 39.92 -17.32 -2.63
N SER A 54 39.04 -17.50 -1.65
CA SER A 54 37.62 -17.76 -1.92
C SER A 54 37.11 -16.58 -2.72
N SER A 55 36.77 -16.81 -3.99
CA SER A 55 36.24 -15.81 -4.90
C SER A 55 34.79 -15.47 -4.57
N LYS A 56 34.58 -14.87 -3.39
CA LYS A 56 33.41 -14.00 -3.19
C LYS A 56 33.63 -12.77 -4.05
N ALA A 57 32.98 -12.73 -5.20
CA ALA A 57 32.81 -11.48 -5.93
C ALA A 57 32.09 -10.51 -4.98
N MET A 58 32.82 -9.54 -4.44
CA MET A 58 32.21 -8.41 -3.75
C MET A 58 31.55 -7.55 -4.81
N ALA A 59 30.30 -7.89 -5.14
CA ALA A 59 29.36 -6.98 -5.73
C ALA A 59 29.14 -5.85 -4.70
N HIS A 60 30.04 -4.87 -4.70
CA HIS A 60 29.75 -3.57 -4.14
C HIS A 60 28.64 -2.95 -5.00
N THR A 61 27.40 -3.24 -4.63
CA THR A 61 26.26 -2.43 -5.06
C THR A 61 26.53 -1.02 -4.56
N ILE A 62 27.06 -0.17 -5.45
CA ILE A 62 27.13 1.26 -5.21
C ILE A 62 25.68 1.69 -5.09
N ALA A 63 25.22 1.95 -3.87
CA ALA A 63 23.90 2.52 -3.64
C ALA A 63 23.83 3.82 -4.44
N GLN A 64 23.10 3.79 -5.55
CA GLN A 64 23.03 4.91 -6.47
C GLN A 64 22.38 6.07 -5.71
N ALA A 65 23.11 7.17 -5.56
CA ALA A 65 22.63 8.30 -4.77
C ALA A 65 21.29 8.79 -5.33
N THR A 66 20.29 8.94 -4.46
CA THR A 66 18.93 9.36 -4.79
C THR A 66 18.97 10.56 -5.74
N LEU A 67 18.29 10.48 -6.88
CA LEU A 67 18.25 11.58 -7.84
C LEU A 67 17.71 12.84 -7.14
N GLY A 68 18.44 13.95 -7.24
CA GLY A 68 18.10 15.19 -6.54
C GLY A 68 18.48 15.23 -5.06
N LEU A 69 19.26 14.26 -4.55
CA LEU A 69 19.77 14.20 -3.16
C LEU A 69 18.67 14.29 -2.09
N THR A 70 17.46 13.82 -2.42
CA THR A 70 16.32 13.86 -1.51
C THR A 70 16.46 12.79 -0.43
N HIS A 71 16.43 13.20 0.83
CA HIS A 71 16.35 12.30 1.97
C HIS A 71 14.97 12.41 2.61
N ALA A 72 14.33 11.26 2.85
CA ALA A 72 13.08 11.21 3.60
C ALA A 72 13.35 11.40 5.10
N ASN A 73 12.60 12.30 5.74
CA ASN A 73 12.53 12.36 7.20
C ASN A 73 11.89 11.08 7.75
N SER A 74 12.13 10.78 9.03
CA SER A 74 11.46 9.67 9.69
C SER A 74 9.95 9.84 9.75
N VAL A 75 9.22 8.74 9.55
CA VAL A 75 7.78 8.67 9.75
C VAL A 75 7.48 8.52 11.24
N ASP A 76 6.54 9.30 11.73
CA ASP A 76 5.97 9.14 13.08
C ASP A 76 4.50 8.73 12.93
N HIS A 77 4.23 7.42 12.83
CA HIS A 77 2.86 6.92 12.71
C HIS A 77 2.08 7.26 14.00
N PRO A 78 0.82 7.73 13.92
CA PRO A 78 0.03 8.09 15.10
C PRO A 78 -0.17 6.89 16.03
N LYS A 79 0.48 6.88 17.20
CA LYS A 79 0.28 5.87 18.25
C LYS A 79 -0.82 6.32 19.20
N ILE A 80 -2.04 5.87 18.91
CA ILE A 80 -3.26 6.23 19.63
C ILE A 80 -3.75 4.99 20.39
N SER A 81 -4.03 5.13 21.68
CA SER A 81 -4.74 4.10 22.45
C SER A 81 -6.25 4.35 22.36
N PHE A 82 -6.99 3.40 21.78
CA PHE A 82 -8.45 3.40 21.81
C PHE A 82 -8.97 2.57 22.99
N SER A 83 -10.01 3.05 23.67
CA SER A 83 -10.70 2.27 24.71
C SER A 83 -12.21 2.52 24.73
N GLY A 84 -13.00 1.46 24.98
CA GLY A 84 -14.43 1.60 25.24
C GLY A 84 -14.72 2.01 26.68
N LYS A 85 -15.70 2.88 26.92
CA LYS A 85 -16.09 3.30 28.27
C LYS A 85 -17.61 3.42 28.42
N GLU A 86 -18.12 2.93 29.55
CA GLU A 86 -19.48 3.20 30.03
C GLU A 86 -19.38 4.16 31.22
N ILE A 87 -19.33 5.46 30.92
CA ILE A 87 -19.20 6.56 31.88
C ILE A 87 -20.13 7.70 31.50
N ASP A 88 -20.45 8.56 32.45
CA ASP A 88 -21.24 9.74 32.14
C ASP A 88 -20.43 10.78 31.34
N VAL A 89 -21.04 11.33 30.29
CA VAL A 89 -20.40 12.34 29.42
C VAL A 89 -19.99 13.61 30.17
N THR A 90 -20.68 13.95 31.28
CA THR A 90 -20.32 15.10 32.13
C THR A 90 -19.20 14.80 33.13
N GLU A 91 -18.87 13.53 33.35
CA GLU A 91 -17.81 13.10 34.28
C GLU A 91 -16.47 12.85 33.57
N TRP A 92 -16.48 12.70 32.24
CA TRP A 92 -15.26 12.51 31.46
C TRP A 92 -14.32 13.72 31.52
N LYS A 93 -13.01 13.45 31.54
CA LYS A 93 -11.95 14.46 31.69
C LYS A 93 -10.88 14.29 30.61
N GLY A 94 -10.58 15.37 29.89
CA GLY A 94 -9.59 15.38 28.82
C GLY A 94 -9.66 16.66 27.97
N ASP A 95 -9.09 16.63 26.77
CA ASP A 95 -8.93 17.84 25.96
C ASP A 95 -10.15 18.19 25.08
N ILE A 96 -10.84 17.19 24.52
CA ILE A 96 -12.08 17.36 23.74
C ILE A 96 -13.07 16.22 24.03
N LEU A 97 -14.33 16.55 24.36
CA LEU A 97 -15.47 15.63 24.24
C LEU A 97 -16.17 15.92 22.91
N ALA A 98 -16.14 14.99 21.98
CA ALA A 98 -16.78 15.09 20.67
C ALA A 98 -18.11 14.31 20.66
N VAL A 99 -19.18 14.98 20.27
CA VAL A 99 -20.54 14.42 20.21
C VAL A 99 -20.97 14.34 18.74
N GLY A 100 -21.13 13.11 18.23
CA GLY A 100 -21.77 12.87 16.95
C GLY A 100 -23.28 13.08 17.05
N VAL A 101 -23.84 13.93 16.19
CA VAL A 101 -25.26 14.32 16.21
C VAL A 101 -25.90 14.18 14.83
N THR A 102 -27.11 13.63 14.77
CA THR A 102 -27.94 13.70 13.57
C THR A 102 -28.76 15.00 13.53
N GLU A 103 -29.34 15.33 12.38
CA GLU A 103 -30.32 16.42 12.25
C GLU A 103 -31.52 16.24 13.21
N LYS A 104 -31.86 14.99 13.58
CA LYS A 104 -32.92 14.68 14.56
C LYS A 104 -32.48 14.96 16.00
N ASP A 105 -31.22 14.68 16.35
CA ASP A 105 -30.69 14.92 17.71
C ASP A 105 -30.65 16.41 18.06
N MET A 106 -30.54 17.26 17.05
CA MET A 106 -30.53 18.72 17.17
C MET A 106 -31.91 19.35 17.42
N ALA A 107 -32.96 18.55 17.62
CA ALA A 107 -34.29 19.04 17.97
C ALA A 107 -34.28 19.87 19.26
N LYS A 108 -35.02 20.98 19.24
CA LYS A 108 -35.14 21.95 20.34
C LYS A 108 -36.61 22.19 20.70
N ASP A 109 -36.86 22.39 21.98
CA ASP A 109 -38.17 22.73 22.51
C ASP A 109 -38.57 24.19 22.21
N VAL A 110 -39.78 24.59 22.60
CA VAL A 110 -40.29 25.97 22.47
C VAL A 110 -39.48 27.04 23.23
N ASN A 111 -38.53 26.63 24.08
CA ASN A 111 -37.61 27.52 24.80
C ASN A 111 -36.19 27.50 24.19
N SER A 112 -36.03 26.96 22.98
CA SER A 112 -34.75 26.78 22.27
C SER A 112 -33.75 25.83 22.95
N LYS A 113 -34.20 24.99 23.89
CA LYS A 113 -33.35 24.01 24.60
C LYS A 113 -33.38 22.66 23.92
N PHE A 114 -32.26 21.95 23.91
CA PHE A 114 -32.20 20.61 23.31
C PHE A 114 -33.20 19.64 23.95
N GLU A 115 -33.86 18.85 23.11
CA GLU A 115 -34.72 17.74 23.55
C GLU A 115 -33.91 16.47 23.79
N ASN A 116 -32.84 16.24 23.01
CA ASN A 116 -31.96 15.10 23.14
C ASN A 116 -31.33 15.02 24.56
N PRO A 117 -31.40 13.87 25.26
CA PRO A 117 -30.95 13.79 26.66
C PRO A 117 -29.48 14.12 26.90
N ILE A 118 -28.58 13.70 25.99
CA ILE A 118 -27.13 13.95 26.11
C ILE A 118 -26.83 15.42 25.87
N LEU A 119 -27.36 16.00 24.80
CA LEU A 119 -27.16 17.43 24.50
C LEU A 119 -27.78 18.32 25.58
N LYS A 120 -28.98 18.00 26.05
CA LYS A 120 -29.68 18.71 27.13
C LYS A 120 -28.89 18.67 28.45
N LYS A 121 -28.29 17.52 28.78
CA LYS A 121 -27.47 17.37 29.98
C LYS A 121 -26.17 18.17 29.89
N LEU A 122 -25.48 18.08 28.74
CA LEU A 122 -24.27 18.87 28.48
C LEU A 122 -24.57 20.37 28.53
N ASP A 123 -25.58 20.82 27.79
CA ASP A 123 -25.96 22.24 27.72
C ASP A 123 -26.39 22.82 29.08
N ALA A 124 -27.12 22.04 29.90
CA ALA A 124 -27.43 22.43 31.28
C ALA A 124 -26.18 22.55 32.16
N HIS A 125 -25.17 21.69 31.97
CA HIS A 125 -23.87 21.79 32.65
C HIS A 125 -23.03 22.99 32.15
N LEU A 126 -23.29 23.46 30.94
CA LEU A 126 -22.65 24.63 30.30
C LEU A 126 -23.47 25.92 30.42
N GLY A 127 -24.62 25.91 31.12
CA GLY A 127 -25.45 27.08 31.35
C GLY A 127 -26.21 27.61 30.12
N GLY A 128 -26.44 26.80 29.09
CA GLY A 128 -27.11 27.18 27.83
C GLY A 128 -26.16 27.50 26.66
N LEU A 129 -24.86 27.61 26.94
CA LEU A 129 -23.86 28.07 25.96
C LEU A 129 -23.72 27.15 24.73
N LEU A 130 -24.04 25.85 24.85
CA LEU A 130 -23.96 24.91 23.72
C LEU A 130 -25.15 25.11 22.78
N ALA A 131 -26.34 25.36 23.33
CA ALA A 131 -27.53 25.68 22.55
C ALA A 131 -27.42 27.04 21.86
N ASP A 132 -26.83 28.04 22.51
CA ASP A 132 -26.60 29.37 21.95
C ASP A 132 -25.62 29.31 20.77
N VAL A 133 -24.39 28.81 20.99
CA VAL A 133 -23.35 28.68 19.94
C VAL A 133 -23.83 27.85 18.75
N SER A 134 -24.57 26.76 18.99
CA SER A 134 -25.14 25.97 17.89
C SER A 134 -26.13 26.76 17.03
N SER A 135 -26.82 27.76 17.60
CA SER A 135 -27.75 28.62 16.86
C SER A 135 -27.03 29.74 16.14
N GLU A 136 -26.02 30.34 16.78
CA GLU A 136 -25.19 31.41 16.20
C GLU A 136 -24.38 30.93 14.97
N GLU A 137 -23.92 29.67 14.99
CA GLU A 137 -23.12 29.05 13.91
C GLU A 137 -23.96 28.28 12.85
N ASP A 138 -25.31 28.39 12.87
CA ASP A 138 -26.27 27.60 12.05
C ASP A 138 -26.01 26.07 12.09
N PHE A 139 -25.50 25.59 13.23
CA PHE A 139 -25.18 24.18 13.42
C PHE A 139 -26.46 23.37 13.65
N SER A 140 -26.83 22.57 12.65
CA SER A 140 -28.08 21.81 12.57
C SER A 140 -27.84 20.31 12.40
N GLY A 141 -26.62 19.83 12.64
CA GLY A 141 -26.26 18.40 12.55
C GLY A 141 -26.10 17.88 11.11
N LYS A 142 -26.07 18.76 10.10
CA LYS A 142 -25.89 18.37 8.68
C LYS A 142 -24.49 17.80 8.42
N PRO A 143 -24.29 16.92 7.41
CA PRO A 143 -22.99 16.33 7.13
C PRO A 143 -21.90 17.39 6.87
N GLY A 144 -20.77 17.25 7.54
CA GLY A 144 -19.63 18.16 7.40
C GLY A 144 -19.73 19.47 8.21
N GLN A 145 -20.84 19.70 8.93
CA GLN A 145 -20.86 20.73 9.97
C GLN A 145 -20.10 20.24 11.21
N SER A 146 -19.36 21.13 11.85
CA SER A 146 -18.85 20.93 13.22
C SER A 146 -18.72 22.26 13.95
N THR A 147 -18.92 22.23 15.26
CA THR A 147 -18.62 23.34 16.18
C THR A 147 -17.76 22.81 17.33
N VAL A 148 -16.80 23.60 17.83
CA VAL A 148 -15.88 23.18 18.89
C VAL A 148 -15.66 24.32 19.89
N LEU A 149 -16.35 24.22 21.02
CA LEU A 149 -16.38 25.21 22.09
C LEU A 149 -15.29 24.98 23.14
N ARG A 150 -14.63 26.05 23.60
CA ARG A 150 -13.61 26.03 24.66
C ARG A 150 -14.23 26.33 26.03
N LEU A 151 -13.99 25.46 27.02
CA LEU A 151 -14.71 25.49 28.31
C LEU A 151 -13.82 25.82 29.53
N PRO A 152 -14.20 26.77 30.41
CA PRO A 152 -13.47 27.02 31.65
C PRO A 152 -13.83 25.98 32.73
N GLY A 153 -12.88 25.10 33.08
CA GLY A 153 -12.89 24.35 34.35
C GLY A 153 -13.81 23.12 34.47
N LEU A 154 -14.58 22.76 33.45
CA LEU A 154 -15.64 21.72 33.52
C LEU A 154 -15.17 20.32 33.07
N GLY A 155 -14.02 19.85 33.60
CA GLY A 155 -13.48 18.51 33.35
C GLY A 155 -12.87 18.31 31.95
N SER A 156 -13.67 18.48 30.90
CA SER A 156 -13.23 18.59 29.51
C SER A 156 -12.76 20.01 29.20
N LYS A 157 -11.68 20.17 28.43
CA LYS A 157 -11.23 21.51 27.99
C LYS A 157 -12.07 22.04 26.82
N ARG A 158 -12.71 21.16 26.05
CA ARG A 158 -13.58 21.49 24.92
C ARG A 158 -14.72 20.49 24.81
N VAL A 159 -15.86 20.96 24.32
CA VAL A 159 -16.95 20.13 23.79
C VAL A 159 -17.12 20.50 22.32
N GLY A 160 -17.29 19.50 21.46
CA GLY A 160 -17.58 19.73 20.05
C GLY A 160 -18.76 18.90 19.57
N LEU A 161 -19.57 19.47 18.68
CA LEU A 161 -20.64 18.75 17.98
C LEU A 161 -20.20 18.49 16.54
N ILE A 162 -20.50 17.30 16.02
CA ILE A 162 -20.11 16.87 14.67
C ILE A 162 -21.34 16.31 13.96
N GLY A 163 -21.72 16.93 12.84
CA GLY A 163 -22.93 16.61 12.10
C GLY A 163 -22.82 15.35 11.26
N LEU A 164 -23.71 14.39 11.53
CA LEU A 164 -23.83 13.09 10.84
C LEU A 164 -24.95 13.08 9.79
N GLY A 165 -25.73 14.16 9.68
CA GLY A 165 -26.88 14.30 8.80
C GLY A 165 -28.13 13.58 9.27
N LYS A 166 -28.99 13.18 8.33
CA LYS A 166 -30.33 12.62 8.61
C LYS A 166 -30.33 11.21 9.19
N SER A 167 -29.32 10.41 8.86
CA SER A 167 -29.23 9.00 9.29
C SER A 167 -27.77 8.57 9.31
N ALA A 168 -27.32 8.05 10.46
CA ALA A 168 -25.97 7.59 10.70
C ALA A 168 -25.92 6.06 10.78
N SER A 169 -26.26 5.37 9.69
CA SER A 169 -26.33 3.90 9.65
C SER A 169 -25.17 3.20 8.94
N SER A 170 -24.26 3.95 8.30
CA SER A 170 -23.15 3.38 7.50
C SER A 170 -21.78 3.58 8.17
N PRO A 171 -20.82 2.65 7.98
CA PRO A 171 -19.44 2.81 8.43
C PRO A 171 -18.81 4.15 7.97
N SER A 172 -19.14 4.61 6.76
CA SER A 172 -18.62 5.88 6.21
C SER A 172 -18.98 7.13 7.02
N ALA A 173 -20.14 7.14 7.69
CA ALA A 173 -20.53 8.24 8.57
C ALA A 173 -19.68 8.26 9.85
N PHE A 174 -19.41 7.09 10.41
CA PHE A 174 -18.57 6.91 11.60
C PHE A 174 -17.08 7.13 11.32
N GLN A 175 -16.61 6.76 10.14
CA GLN A 175 -15.28 7.14 9.66
C GLN A 175 -15.15 8.66 9.48
N SER A 176 -16.18 9.32 8.94
CA SER A 176 -16.22 10.78 8.82
C SER A 176 -16.23 11.48 10.18
N LEU A 177 -16.93 10.92 11.18
CA LEU A 177 -16.88 11.36 12.58
C LEU A 177 -15.46 11.25 13.15
N GLY A 178 -14.77 10.14 12.90
CA GLY A 178 -13.35 9.96 13.26
C GLY A 178 -12.42 10.97 12.57
N GLU A 179 -12.59 11.23 11.27
CA GLU A 179 -11.80 12.26 10.55
C GLU A 179 -12.03 13.67 11.14
N ALA A 180 -13.27 14.01 11.50
CA ALA A 180 -13.60 15.28 12.14
C ALA A 180 -13.01 15.39 13.57
N VAL A 181 -13.03 14.30 14.34
CA VAL A 181 -12.34 14.18 15.64
C VAL A 181 -10.83 14.42 15.50
N ALA A 182 -10.19 13.78 14.52
CA ALA A 182 -8.78 13.97 14.21
C ALA A 182 -8.46 15.42 13.84
N ALA A 183 -9.28 16.05 13.01
CA ALA A 183 -9.12 17.45 12.60
C ALA A 183 -9.23 18.41 13.80
N ALA A 184 -10.24 18.22 14.66
CA ALA A 184 -10.42 19.02 15.88
C ALA A 184 -9.23 18.84 16.85
N ALA A 185 -8.78 17.59 17.06
CA ALA A 185 -7.63 17.28 17.91
C ALA A 185 -6.34 17.95 17.41
N LYS A 186 -6.10 17.91 16.09
CA LYS A 186 -4.94 18.54 15.45
C LYS A 186 -4.97 20.07 15.56
N ALA A 187 -6.13 20.67 15.29
CA ALA A 187 -6.32 22.12 15.39
C ALA A 187 -6.09 22.65 16.81
N SER A 188 -6.49 21.88 17.83
CA SER A 188 -6.37 22.31 19.23
C SER A 188 -5.16 21.75 19.98
N GLN A 189 -4.30 20.97 19.33
CA GLN A 189 -3.22 20.19 19.97
C GLN A 189 -3.71 19.33 21.15
N ALA A 190 -4.86 18.67 20.99
CA ALA A 190 -5.40 17.76 21.99
C ALA A 190 -4.52 16.51 22.13
N SER A 191 -4.39 16.03 23.37
CA SER A 191 -3.70 14.80 23.76
C SER A 191 -4.65 13.67 24.14
N SER A 192 -5.84 13.99 24.64
CA SER A 192 -6.92 13.03 24.90
C SER A 192 -8.28 13.51 24.39
N VAL A 193 -9.03 12.61 23.76
CA VAL A 193 -10.39 12.88 23.24
C VAL A 193 -11.35 11.80 23.72
N ALA A 194 -12.61 12.15 23.94
CA ALA A 194 -13.72 11.21 23.98
C ALA A 194 -14.64 11.40 22.78
N VAL A 195 -15.23 10.32 22.28
CA VAL A 195 -16.25 10.32 21.23
C VAL A 195 -17.49 9.62 21.76
N VAL A 196 -18.65 10.27 21.61
CA VAL A 196 -19.96 9.75 21.99
C VAL A 196 -20.99 10.11 20.92
N LEU A 197 -22.07 9.35 20.79
CA LEU A 197 -23.23 9.74 19.97
C LEU A 197 -24.29 10.37 20.87
N ALA A 198 -24.98 11.41 20.38
CA ALA A 198 -26.04 12.04 21.13
C ALA A 198 -27.25 11.11 21.36
N SER A 199 -27.48 10.13 20.48
CA SER A 199 -28.46 9.07 20.68
C SER A 199 -27.86 7.71 20.39
N SER A 200 -28.11 6.74 21.27
CA SER A 200 -27.82 5.33 21.01
C SER A 200 -28.74 4.74 19.95
N ASP A 201 -29.92 5.32 19.74
CA ASP A 201 -30.93 4.79 18.81
C ASP A 201 -30.51 4.94 17.34
N SER A 202 -29.45 5.71 17.04
CA SER A 202 -28.87 5.78 15.70
C SER A 202 -28.05 4.54 15.34
N VAL A 203 -27.75 3.64 16.28
CA VAL A 203 -26.90 2.45 16.06
C VAL A 203 -27.52 1.23 16.73
N SER A 204 -27.83 0.19 15.95
CA SER A 204 -28.29 -1.08 16.51
C SER A 204 -27.21 -1.71 17.40
N ASN A 205 -27.58 -2.54 18.38
CA ASN A 205 -26.59 -3.14 19.29
C ASN A 205 -25.55 -3.98 18.53
N GLU A 206 -25.98 -4.66 17.48
CA GLU A 206 -25.15 -5.46 16.56
C GLU A 206 -24.18 -4.58 15.75
N SER A 207 -24.52 -3.31 15.53
CA SER A 207 -23.75 -2.35 14.74
C SER A 207 -22.77 -1.51 15.57
N LYS A 208 -22.85 -1.55 16.90
CA LYS A 208 -22.00 -0.71 17.80
C LYS A 208 -20.51 -0.98 17.60
N LEU A 209 -20.10 -2.24 17.56
CA LEU A 209 -18.70 -2.63 17.41
C LEU A 209 -18.11 -2.14 16.08
N SER A 210 -18.83 -2.35 14.98
CA SER A 210 -18.44 -1.87 13.65
C SER A 210 -18.38 -0.34 13.58
N SER A 211 -19.29 0.35 14.27
CA SER A 211 -19.32 1.82 14.33
C SER A 211 -18.14 2.38 15.14
N ALA A 212 -17.80 1.77 16.28
CA ALA A 212 -16.63 2.13 17.07
C ALA A 212 -15.31 1.86 16.32
N SER A 213 -15.23 0.73 15.62
CA SER A 213 -14.12 0.38 14.71
C SER A 213 -13.95 1.44 13.62
N ALA A 214 -15.04 1.86 12.97
CA ALA A 214 -15.02 2.92 11.96
C ALA A 214 -14.61 4.31 12.51
N ILE A 215 -15.04 4.69 13.72
CA ILE A 215 -14.57 5.90 14.42
C ILE A 215 -13.05 5.83 14.64
N ALA A 216 -12.54 4.68 15.09
CA ALA A 216 -11.12 4.48 15.32
C ALA A 216 -10.32 4.61 14.01
N SER A 217 -10.74 3.92 12.94
CA SER A 217 -10.12 4.05 11.62
C SER A 217 -10.15 5.48 11.08
N GLY A 218 -11.29 6.17 11.15
CA GLY A 218 -11.39 7.58 10.75
C GLY A 218 -10.44 8.49 11.54
N THR A 219 -10.26 8.22 12.83
CA THR A 219 -9.38 9.01 13.70
C THR A 219 -7.89 8.78 13.39
N VAL A 220 -7.47 7.52 13.20
CA VAL A 220 -6.09 7.18 12.79
C VAL A 220 -5.78 7.79 11.42
N LEU A 221 -6.67 7.59 10.44
CA LEU A 221 -6.47 8.02 9.06
C LEU A 221 -6.57 9.54 8.87
N GLY A 222 -7.38 10.22 9.68
CA GLY A 222 -7.52 11.68 9.68
C GLY A 222 -6.36 12.40 10.36
N LEU A 223 -5.64 11.75 11.28
CA LEU A 223 -4.44 12.30 11.92
C LEU A 223 -3.18 12.16 11.07
N PHE A 224 -3.14 11.20 10.14
CA PHE A 224 -2.02 11.00 9.25
C PHE A 224 -1.76 12.23 8.36
N GLU A 225 -0.59 12.84 8.50
CA GLU A 225 -0.03 13.80 7.56
C GLU A 225 1.35 13.31 7.12
N ASP A 226 1.53 13.13 5.81
CA ASP A 226 2.83 12.79 5.26
C ASP A 226 3.73 14.04 5.20
N SER A 227 4.77 14.04 6.02
CA SER A 227 5.76 15.12 6.08
C SER A 227 7.18 14.64 5.79
N ARG A 228 7.36 13.43 5.23
CA ARG A 228 8.69 12.87 4.92
C ARG A 228 9.54 13.78 4.03
N TYR A 229 8.91 14.55 3.15
CA TYR A 229 9.57 15.43 2.18
C TYR A 229 9.37 16.92 2.47
N LYS A 230 8.95 17.29 3.70
CA LYS A 230 8.83 18.68 4.14
C LYS A 230 10.00 19.04 5.07
N SER A 231 10.56 20.24 4.94
CA SER A 231 11.58 20.76 5.86
C SER A 231 11.05 21.03 7.28
N GLU A 232 9.76 21.35 7.38
CA GLU A 232 9.06 21.60 8.63
C GLU A 232 7.82 20.72 8.75
N SER A 233 7.54 20.23 9.95
CA SER A 233 6.34 19.46 10.26
C SER A 233 5.93 19.67 11.72
N LYS A 234 4.64 19.43 12.03
CA LYS A 234 4.13 19.41 13.39
C LYS A 234 3.59 18.02 13.68
N LYS A 235 4.10 17.39 14.73
CA LYS A 235 3.64 16.08 15.17
C LYS A 235 2.21 16.17 15.72
N PRO A 236 1.31 15.20 15.45
CA PRO A 236 0.02 15.14 16.11
C PRO A 236 0.22 14.93 17.61
N SER A 237 -0.53 15.67 18.44
CA SER A 237 -0.44 15.57 19.90
C SER A 237 -1.32 14.46 20.51
N LEU A 238 -2.24 13.88 19.74
CA LEU A 238 -3.25 12.92 20.24
C LEU A 238 -2.60 11.59 20.64
N LYS A 239 -2.95 11.10 21.82
CA LYS A 239 -2.43 9.85 22.41
C LYS A 239 -3.51 8.86 22.80
N SER A 240 -4.72 9.33 23.14
CA SER A 240 -5.81 8.44 23.56
C SER A 240 -7.18 8.92 23.06
N VAL A 241 -8.02 7.96 22.70
CA VAL A 241 -9.41 8.17 22.30
C VAL A 241 -10.31 7.21 23.09
N ASP A 242 -11.20 7.79 23.89
CA ASP A 242 -12.23 7.05 24.60
C ASP A 242 -13.51 7.01 23.76
N ILE A 243 -14.08 5.85 23.54
CA ILE A 243 -15.33 5.67 22.79
C ILE A 243 -16.43 5.31 23.80
N ILE A 244 -17.37 6.22 24.00
CA ILE A 244 -18.37 6.15 25.10
C ILE A 244 -19.71 5.61 24.58
N GLY A 245 -20.29 4.62 25.26
CA GLY A 245 -21.63 4.08 24.98
C GLY A 245 -21.71 3.04 23.85
N PHE A 246 -20.56 2.54 23.39
CA PHE A 246 -20.46 1.49 22.36
C PHE A 246 -20.15 0.11 22.94
N GLY A 247 -20.20 -0.06 24.26
CA GLY A 247 -19.80 -1.28 24.96
C GLY A 247 -18.40 -1.19 25.56
N THR A 248 -18.01 -2.29 26.22
CA THR A 248 -16.71 -2.47 26.90
C THR A 248 -16.27 -3.93 26.82
N GLY A 249 -14.99 -4.19 27.08
CA GLY A 249 -14.45 -5.55 27.18
C GLY A 249 -13.80 -6.10 25.90
N PRO A 250 -13.41 -7.39 25.91
CA PRO A 250 -12.46 -7.94 24.94
C PRO A 250 -12.88 -7.85 23.47
N GLU A 251 -14.17 -8.04 23.17
CA GLU A 251 -14.69 -8.04 21.80
C GLU A 251 -14.56 -6.64 21.14
N LEU A 252 -14.83 -5.57 21.91
CA LEU A 252 -14.61 -4.21 21.44
C LEU A 252 -13.12 -3.90 21.32
N GLU A 253 -12.29 -4.30 22.28
CA GLU A 253 -10.84 -4.12 22.19
C GLU A 253 -10.23 -4.82 20.96
N GLU A 254 -10.71 -6.01 20.62
CA GLU A 254 -10.32 -6.74 19.41
C GLU A 254 -10.73 -5.99 18.14
N LYS A 255 -11.99 -5.50 18.07
CA LYS A 255 -12.47 -4.70 16.92
C LYS A 255 -11.81 -3.34 16.77
N LEU A 256 -11.31 -2.74 17.85
CA LEU A 256 -10.49 -1.52 17.81
C LEU A 256 -9.07 -1.81 17.33
N LYS A 257 -8.42 -2.89 17.83
CA LYS A 257 -7.10 -3.34 17.33
C LYS A 257 -7.15 -3.73 15.85
N TYR A 258 -8.23 -4.38 15.41
CA TYR A 258 -8.48 -4.65 13.99
C TYR A 258 -8.51 -3.36 13.16
N ALA A 259 -9.27 -2.35 13.60
CA ALA A 259 -9.31 -1.03 12.96
C ALA A 259 -7.92 -0.37 12.88
N GLU A 260 -7.12 -0.45 13.95
CA GLU A 260 -5.73 0.03 13.96
C GLU A 260 -4.87 -0.69 12.91
N HIS A 261 -4.86 -2.04 12.90
CA HIS A 261 -4.07 -2.84 11.96
C HIS A 261 -4.39 -2.52 10.49
N VAL A 262 -5.68 -2.43 10.15
CA VAL A 262 -6.12 -2.01 8.80
C VAL A 262 -5.68 -0.59 8.50
N SER A 263 -5.83 0.34 9.45
CA SER A 263 -5.47 1.75 9.26
C SER A 263 -3.97 1.95 9.05
N TYR A 264 -3.11 1.18 9.74
CA TYR A 264 -1.66 1.20 9.49
C TYR A 264 -1.28 0.55 8.15
N GLY A 265 -2.06 -0.41 7.65
CA GLY A 265 -1.96 -0.91 6.27
C GLY A 265 -2.31 0.16 5.24
N VAL A 266 -3.43 0.87 5.44
CA VAL A 266 -3.86 1.99 4.59
C VAL A 266 -2.83 3.13 4.60
N ILE A 267 -2.30 3.49 5.78
CA ILE A 267 -1.23 4.51 5.92
C ILE A 267 0.03 4.09 5.15
N PHE A 268 0.44 2.83 5.25
CA PHE A 268 1.58 2.33 4.48
C PHE A 268 1.34 2.40 2.97
N GLY A 269 0.14 2.03 2.50
CA GLY A 269 -0.26 2.23 1.11
C GLY A 269 -0.20 3.71 0.67
N LYS A 270 -0.65 4.64 1.52
CA LYS A 270 -0.51 6.09 1.29
C LYS A 270 0.94 6.52 1.20
N GLU A 271 1.80 6.02 2.09
CA GLU A 271 3.22 6.35 2.14
C GLU A 271 3.93 5.89 0.87
N LEU A 272 3.69 4.68 0.39
CA LEU A 272 4.26 4.22 -0.88
C LEU A 272 3.83 5.16 -2.04
N VAL A 273 2.53 5.37 -2.25
CA VAL A 273 2.00 6.23 -3.35
C VAL A 273 2.39 7.71 -3.23
N ASN A 274 2.55 8.24 -2.02
CA ASN A 274 3.01 9.62 -1.82
C ASN A 274 4.49 9.78 -2.16
N SER A 275 5.30 8.73 -2.02
CA SER A 275 6.75 8.76 -2.30
C SER A 275 6.98 9.11 -3.77
N PRO A 276 7.85 10.08 -4.10
CA PRO A 276 8.18 10.34 -5.50
C PRO A 276 9.05 9.21 -6.06
N ALA A 277 8.96 8.96 -7.36
CA ALA A 277 9.63 7.83 -8.03
C ALA A 277 11.16 7.83 -7.90
N ASN A 278 11.79 9.00 -7.73
CA ASN A 278 13.23 9.08 -7.45
C ASN A 278 13.64 8.52 -6.07
N VAL A 279 12.67 8.33 -5.16
CA VAL A 279 12.86 7.74 -3.83
C VAL A 279 12.30 6.31 -3.78
N LEU A 280 11.09 6.09 -4.30
CA LEU A 280 10.48 4.76 -4.37
C LEU A 280 10.67 4.16 -5.77
N THR A 281 11.86 3.64 -6.03
CA THR A 281 12.17 2.86 -7.24
C THR A 281 11.71 1.40 -7.08
N PRO A 282 11.72 0.55 -8.13
CA PRO A 282 11.31 -0.85 -8.02
C PRO A 282 12.13 -1.65 -7.00
N ALA A 283 13.42 -1.33 -6.86
CA ALA A 283 14.30 -1.93 -5.86
C ALA A 283 13.89 -1.55 -4.44
N VAL A 284 13.52 -0.29 -4.20
CA VAL A 284 13.06 0.18 -2.87
C VAL A 284 11.68 -0.40 -2.54
N LEU A 285 10.78 -0.54 -3.53
CA LEU A 285 9.50 -1.21 -3.33
C LEU A 285 9.67 -2.70 -2.95
N ALA A 286 10.68 -3.38 -3.52
CA ALA A 286 11.05 -4.74 -3.14
C ALA A 286 11.75 -4.83 -1.76
N GLU A 287 12.51 -3.79 -1.38
CA GLU A 287 13.08 -3.65 -0.03
C GLU A 287 11.98 -3.49 1.03
N GLU A 288 11.00 -2.61 0.79
CA GLU A 288 9.82 -2.42 1.65
C GLU A 288 9.04 -3.74 1.84
N ALA A 289 8.82 -4.50 0.76
CA ALA A 289 8.20 -5.82 0.83
C ALA A 289 9.04 -6.84 1.64
N SER A 290 10.37 -6.80 1.48
CA SER A 290 11.30 -7.65 2.24
C SER A 290 11.34 -7.27 3.73
N ASN A 291 11.26 -5.99 4.04
CA ASN A 291 11.18 -5.46 5.41
C ASN A 291 9.89 -5.89 6.11
N LEU A 292 8.75 -5.91 5.40
CA LEU A 292 7.51 -6.49 5.92
C LEU A 292 7.67 -7.97 6.27
N ALA A 293 8.21 -8.79 5.37
CA ALA A 293 8.41 -10.21 5.64
C ALA A 293 9.40 -10.47 6.80
N SER A 294 10.43 -9.63 6.94
CA SER A 294 11.35 -9.68 8.09
C SER A 294 10.62 -9.39 9.41
N MET A 295 9.79 -8.33 9.43
CA MET A 295 9.03 -7.87 10.61
C MET A 295 7.99 -8.90 11.07
N TYR A 296 7.41 -9.68 10.15
CA TYR A 296 6.37 -10.68 10.43
C TYR A 296 6.82 -12.09 10.01
N SER A 297 8.10 -12.40 10.22
CA SER A 297 8.76 -13.63 9.76
C SER A 297 8.23 -14.93 10.38
N ASP A 298 7.33 -14.85 11.37
CA ASP A 298 6.60 -15.98 11.92
C ASP A 298 5.38 -16.41 11.08
N VAL A 299 4.91 -15.55 10.16
CA VAL A 299 3.75 -15.81 9.29
C VAL A 299 3.96 -15.43 7.82
N MET A 300 4.99 -14.64 7.50
CA MET A 300 5.19 -14.10 6.16
C MET A 300 6.61 -14.33 5.64
N THR A 301 6.73 -14.80 4.40
CA THR A 301 8.00 -14.95 3.69
C THR A 301 8.05 -14.02 2.47
N ALA A 302 9.27 -13.70 2.01
CA ALA A 302 9.51 -12.95 0.77
C ALA A 302 10.38 -13.76 -0.19
N ASN A 303 10.03 -13.70 -1.47
CA ASN A 303 10.86 -14.12 -2.60
C ASN A 303 10.90 -12.96 -3.60
N ILE A 304 12.07 -12.37 -3.80
CA ILE A 304 12.28 -11.27 -4.74
C ILE A 304 13.07 -11.80 -5.93
N LEU A 305 12.48 -11.75 -7.12
CA LEU A 305 13.12 -12.18 -8.36
C LEU A 305 13.73 -10.97 -9.07
N ASN A 306 14.99 -11.10 -9.48
CA ASN A 306 15.64 -10.13 -10.34
C ASN A 306 15.29 -10.36 -11.83
N GLU A 307 15.81 -9.48 -12.70
CA GLU A 307 15.59 -9.52 -14.15
C GLU A 307 15.92 -10.88 -14.80
N GLU A 308 17.07 -11.47 -14.48
CA GLU A 308 17.49 -12.77 -15.07
C GLU A 308 16.59 -13.92 -14.59
N GLN A 309 16.15 -13.92 -13.33
CA GLN A 309 15.17 -14.91 -12.84
C GLN A 309 13.80 -14.75 -13.52
N CYS A 310 13.36 -13.52 -13.78
CA CYS A 310 12.13 -13.26 -14.54
C CYS A 310 12.24 -13.75 -16.00
N LYS A 311 13.45 -13.65 -16.57
CA LYS A 311 13.78 -14.10 -17.93
C LYS A 311 13.87 -15.63 -18.04
N GLU A 312 14.39 -16.31 -17.01
CA GLU A 312 14.31 -17.77 -16.87
C GLU A 312 12.84 -18.25 -16.81
N LEU A 313 11.98 -17.49 -16.12
CA LEU A 313 10.52 -17.69 -16.09
C LEU A 313 9.78 -17.18 -17.35
N LYS A 314 10.51 -16.73 -18.37
CA LYS A 314 9.99 -16.24 -19.66
C LYS A 314 9.00 -15.07 -19.56
N MET A 315 9.15 -14.20 -18.56
CA MET A 315 8.30 -13.02 -18.34
C MET A 315 8.57 -11.90 -19.35
N GLY A 316 8.49 -12.20 -20.65
CA GLY A 316 8.85 -11.28 -21.73
C GLY A 316 7.88 -10.12 -21.90
N SER A 317 6.65 -10.22 -21.38
CA SER A 317 5.67 -9.13 -21.41
C SER A 317 6.01 -8.05 -20.38
N TYR A 318 6.34 -8.47 -19.15
CA TYR A 318 6.83 -7.61 -18.08
C TYR A 318 8.22 -7.01 -18.39
N LEU A 319 9.16 -7.85 -18.85
CA LEU A 319 10.54 -7.41 -19.11
C LEU A 319 10.63 -6.40 -20.26
N ALA A 320 9.76 -6.48 -21.28
CA ALA A 320 9.73 -5.50 -22.37
C ALA A 320 9.37 -4.08 -21.88
N VAL A 321 8.45 -3.96 -20.91
CA VAL A 321 8.13 -2.68 -20.26
C VAL A 321 9.33 -2.14 -19.47
N ALA A 322 9.98 -3.01 -18.69
CA ALA A 322 11.09 -2.62 -17.82
C ALA A 322 12.37 -2.22 -18.58
N ALA A 323 12.57 -2.72 -19.82
CA ALA A 323 13.80 -2.59 -20.60
C ALA A 323 14.30 -1.15 -20.82
N ALA A 324 13.43 -0.15 -20.66
CA ALA A 324 13.79 1.25 -20.83
C ALA A 324 14.47 1.89 -19.59
N SER A 325 14.25 1.40 -18.37
CA SER A 325 14.67 2.10 -17.15
C SER A 325 16.14 1.84 -16.76
N ALA A 326 16.73 2.83 -16.09
CA ALA A 326 18.00 2.70 -15.39
C ALA A 326 17.84 2.08 -13.98
N ASN A 327 16.62 2.03 -13.44
CA ASN A 327 16.31 1.37 -12.16
C ASN A 327 15.82 -0.07 -12.46
N PRO A 328 16.57 -1.12 -12.11
CA PRO A 328 16.26 -2.48 -12.55
C PRO A 328 14.92 -3.02 -12.02
N PRO A 329 14.19 -3.82 -12.82
CA PRO A 329 12.93 -4.44 -12.42
C PRO A 329 13.12 -5.44 -11.26
N HIS A 330 12.12 -5.52 -10.39
CA HIS A 330 12.07 -6.48 -9.28
C HIS A 330 10.68 -7.09 -9.20
N PHE A 331 10.57 -8.41 -9.35
CA PHE A 331 9.30 -9.11 -9.16
C PHE A 331 9.20 -9.55 -7.69
N ILE A 332 8.18 -9.05 -7.00
CA ILE A 332 7.95 -9.24 -5.57
C ILE A 332 6.90 -10.34 -5.39
N HIS A 333 7.21 -11.33 -4.56
CA HIS A 333 6.27 -12.34 -4.11
C HIS A 333 6.38 -12.50 -2.58
N LEU A 334 5.39 -12.01 -1.84
CA LEU A 334 5.23 -12.33 -0.42
C LEU A 334 4.21 -13.45 -0.25
N ILE A 335 4.38 -14.31 0.76
CA ILE A 335 3.43 -15.36 1.10
C ILE A 335 3.09 -15.26 2.58
N TYR A 336 1.83 -14.99 2.91
CA TYR A 336 1.27 -15.18 4.24
C TYR A 336 0.78 -16.62 4.41
N LYS A 337 1.14 -17.26 5.52
CA LYS A 337 0.58 -18.54 5.99
C LYS A 337 0.10 -18.40 7.43
N PRO A 338 -0.98 -19.10 7.83
CA PRO A 338 -1.51 -19.00 9.18
C PRO A 338 -0.56 -19.69 10.16
N SER A 339 -0.39 -19.12 11.36
CA SER A 339 0.51 -19.66 12.39
C SER A 339 0.10 -21.05 12.89
N SER A 340 -1.14 -21.47 12.64
CA SER A 340 -1.69 -22.76 13.06
C SER A 340 -2.91 -23.14 12.22
N GLY A 341 -3.24 -24.45 12.21
CA GLY A 341 -4.38 -25.00 11.49
C GLY A 341 -4.09 -25.31 10.01
N PRO A 342 -5.00 -26.05 9.34
CA PRO A 342 -4.88 -26.32 7.92
C PRO A 342 -5.22 -25.07 7.09
N VAL A 343 -4.52 -24.90 5.97
CA VAL A 343 -4.96 -23.99 4.90
C VAL A 343 -6.12 -24.65 4.17
N LYS A 344 -7.28 -23.99 4.14
CA LYS A 344 -8.47 -24.38 3.38
C LYS A 344 -8.51 -23.71 2.00
N THR A 345 -8.12 -22.44 1.96
CA THR A 345 -8.27 -21.57 0.79
C THR A 345 -6.96 -20.85 0.49
N LYS A 346 -6.59 -20.78 -0.78
CA LYS A 346 -5.42 -20.09 -1.29
C LYS A 346 -5.83 -18.91 -2.17
N LEU A 347 -5.36 -17.73 -1.82
CA LEU A 347 -5.72 -16.48 -2.48
C LEU A 347 -4.47 -15.82 -3.07
N ALA A 348 -4.59 -15.16 -4.22
CA ALA A 348 -3.58 -14.25 -4.73
C ALA A 348 -4.12 -12.81 -4.83
N LEU A 349 -3.29 -11.87 -4.39
CA LEU A 349 -3.50 -10.43 -4.49
C LEU A 349 -2.39 -9.86 -5.38
N VAL A 350 -2.76 -9.38 -6.57
CA VAL A 350 -1.81 -8.94 -7.60
C VAL A 350 -1.91 -7.43 -7.77
N GLY A 351 -0.78 -6.72 -7.72
CA GLY A 351 -0.76 -5.25 -7.79
C GLY A 351 0.03 -4.73 -8.99
N LYS A 352 -0.55 -3.80 -9.77
CA LYS A 352 0.23 -2.99 -10.73
C LYS A 352 1.32 -2.23 -9.96
N GLY A 353 2.58 -2.41 -10.36
CA GLY A 353 3.78 -1.93 -9.68
C GLY A 353 4.62 -0.95 -10.49
N LEU A 354 4.01 -0.11 -11.32
CA LEU A 354 4.74 0.89 -12.09
C LEU A 354 5.13 2.06 -11.17
N THR A 355 6.37 2.07 -10.68
CA THR A 355 6.82 3.12 -9.74
C THR A 355 6.95 4.49 -10.40
N PHE A 356 7.08 4.50 -11.73
CA PHE A 356 6.78 5.65 -12.58
C PHE A 356 6.30 5.18 -13.95
N ASP A 357 5.39 5.95 -14.54
CA ASP A 357 4.91 5.73 -15.89
C ASP A 357 4.97 7.01 -16.74
N SER A 358 5.89 7.04 -17.70
CA SER A 358 6.00 8.13 -18.68
C SER A 358 5.10 7.96 -19.92
N GLY A 359 4.47 6.79 -20.08
CA GLY A 359 3.85 6.32 -21.33
C GLY A 359 4.84 5.69 -22.32
N GLY A 360 6.14 5.64 -21.97
CA GLY A 360 7.19 5.18 -22.87
C GLY A 360 7.26 6.04 -24.13
N TYR A 361 7.48 5.42 -25.29
CA TYR A 361 7.51 6.15 -26.57
C TYR A 361 6.15 6.78 -26.95
N ASN A 362 5.03 6.23 -26.48
CA ASN A 362 3.72 6.88 -26.46
C ASN A 362 3.59 7.88 -25.30
N ILE A 363 4.59 8.75 -25.16
CA ILE A 363 4.76 9.67 -24.03
C ILE A 363 3.47 10.43 -23.66
N LYS A 364 3.12 10.38 -22.37
CA LYS A 364 1.97 11.09 -21.79
C LYS A 364 2.09 12.58 -22.07
N THR A 365 1.25 13.08 -22.97
CA THR A 365 1.33 14.43 -23.50
C THR A 365 -0.05 15.09 -23.58
N GLY A 366 -0.06 16.42 -23.55
CA GLY A 366 -1.27 17.23 -23.63
C GLY A 366 -1.93 17.54 -22.27
N PRO A 367 -2.97 18.39 -22.26
CA PRO A 367 -3.63 18.82 -21.03
C PRO A 367 -4.32 17.64 -20.31
N GLY A 368 -4.05 17.48 -19.02
CA GLY A 368 -4.68 16.45 -18.20
C GLY A 368 -4.11 15.03 -18.39
N CYS A 369 -2.91 14.88 -18.96
CA CYS A 369 -2.22 13.58 -19.01
C CYS A 369 -1.62 13.13 -17.65
N LEU A 370 -1.54 14.04 -16.68
CA LEU A 370 -1.11 13.81 -15.29
C LEU A 370 0.27 13.13 -15.12
N ILE A 371 1.19 13.31 -16.08
CA ILE A 371 2.53 12.70 -16.05
C ILE A 371 3.30 13.01 -14.74
N GLU A 372 3.07 14.17 -14.13
CA GLU A 372 3.63 14.59 -12.86
C GLU A 372 3.09 13.82 -11.63
N LEU A 373 1.94 13.17 -11.77
CA LEU A 373 1.32 12.31 -10.75
C LEU A 373 1.63 10.83 -10.93
N MET A 374 2.26 10.41 -12.03
CA MET A 374 2.46 8.99 -12.39
C MET A 374 3.37 8.18 -11.43
N LYS A 375 3.90 8.81 -10.37
CA LYS A 375 4.36 8.09 -9.17
C LYS A 375 3.26 7.25 -8.51
N PHE A 376 1.98 7.59 -8.74
CA PHE A 376 0.82 6.90 -8.18
C PHE A 376 0.47 5.60 -8.89
N ASP A 377 1.17 5.27 -9.97
CA ASP A 377 0.81 4.20 -10.90
C ASP A 377 1.23 2.80 -10.42
N MET A 378 1.85 2.78 -9.24
CA MET A 378 2.08 1.62 -8.38
C MET A 378 0.98 1.47 -7.31
N GLY A 379 -0.12 2.24 -7.38
CA GLY A 379 -1.20 2.25 -6.38
C GLY A 379 -1.84 0.88 -6.12
N GLY A 380 -1.90 0.02 -7.13
CA GLY A 380 -2.32 -1.38 -6.97
C GLY A 380 -1.37 -2.16 -6.07
N SER A 381 -0.06 -2.07 -6.31
CA SER A 381 0.96 -2.67 -5.43
C SER A 381 0.95 -2.09 -4.02
N ALA A 382 0.64 -0.81 -3.87
CA ALA A 382 0.49 -0.16 -2.56
C ALA A 382 -0.69 -0.74 -1.76
N ALA A 383 -1.80 -1.02 -2.45
CA ALA A 383 -2.96 -1.68 -1.86
C ALA A 383 -2.64 -3.11 -1.43
N VAL A 384 -1.94 -3.87 -2.29
CA VAL A 384 -1.52 -5.26 -2.04
C VAL A 384 -0.53 -5.36 -0.87
N LEU A 385 0.51 -4.51 -0.82
CA LEU A 385 1.49 -4.51 0.28
C LEU A 385 0.91 -3.91 1.58
N GLY A 386 -0.01 -2.93 1.48
CA GLY A 386 -0.79 -2.44 2.62
C GLY A 386 -1.70 -3.52 3.22
N ALA A 387 -2.33 -4.34 2.37
CA ALA A 387 -3.10 -5.50 2.81
C ALA A 387 -2.20 -6.57 3.44
N ALA A 388 -1.00 -6.84 2.88
CA ALA A 388 -0.02 -7.75 3.48
C ALA A 388 0.37 -7.31 4.89
N LYS A 389 0.67 -6.01 5.08
CA LYS A 389 0.99 -5.43 6.40
C LYS A 389 -0.15 -5.60 7.40
N ALA A 390 -1.41 -5.42 6.99
CA ALA A 390 -2.56 -5.60 7.88
C ALA A 390 -2.83 -7.08 8.19
N ILE A 391 -2.84 -7.96 7.17
CA ILE A 391 -3.06 -9.40 7.30
C ILE A 391 -2.01 -10.06 8.20
N ALA A 392 -0.74 -9.66 8.09
CA ALA A 392 0.32 -10.19 8.95
C ALA A 392 0.21 -9.78 10.43
N GLN A 393 -0.50 -8.68 10.74
CA GLN A 393 -0.85 -8.28 12.12
C GLN A 393 -2.13 -8.98 12.63
N ILE A 394 -3.14 -9.14 11.77
CA ILE A 394 -4.44 -9.75 12.10
C ILE A 394 -4.33 -11.28 12.23
N LYS A 395 -3.46 -11.90 11.43
CA LYS A 395 -3.18 -13.35 11.37
C LYS A 395 -4.44 -14.23 11.17
N PRO A 396 -5.22 -14.00 10.09
CA PRO A 396 -6.44 -14.75 9.81
C PRO A 396 -6.16 -16.26 9.58
N PRO A 397 -6.84 -17.18 10.30
CA PRO A 397 -6.63 -18.63 10.14
C PRO A 397 -7.19 -19.14 8.81
N GLY A 398 -6.79 -20.36 8.40
CA GLY A 398 -7.43 -21.07 7.28
C GLY A 398 -7.10 -20.58 5.86
N VAL A 399 -6.44 -19.42 5.71
CA VAL A 399 -6.07 -18.83 4.40
C VAL A 399 -4.56 -18.74 4.21
N GLU A 400 -4.09 -19.10 3.02
CA GLU A 400 -2.76 -18.75 2.52
C GLU A 400 -2.92 -17.66 1.46
N VAL A 401 -2.14 -16.57 1.58
CA VAL A 401 -2.29 -15.39 0.72
C VAL A 401 -0.97 -15.04 0.06
N HIS A 402 -0.96 -15.05 -1.27
CA HIS A 402 0.16 -14.64 -2.11
C HIS A 402 0.00 -13.16 -2.49
N PHE A 403 0.98 -12.32 -2.21
CA PHE A 403 1.00 -10.91 -2.58
C PHE A 403 2.06 -10.72 -3.68
N ILE A 404 1.62 -10.38 -4.88
CA ILE A 404 2.45 -10.44 -6.10
C ILE A 404 2.48 -9.07 -6.78
N VAL A 405 3.67 -8.58 -7.09
CA VAL A 405 3.88 -7.29 -7.78
C VAL A 405 5.03 -7.43 -8.78
N ALA A 406 4.76 -7.17 -10.06
CA ALA A 406 5.79 -7.01 -11.08
C ALA A 406 6.23 -5.53 -11.11
N ALA A 407 7.27 -5.17 -10.34
CA ALA A 407 7.66 -3.78 -10.15
C ALA A 407 8.72 -3.31 -11.17
N CYS A 408 8.41 -2.24 -11.90
CA CYS A 408 9.31 -1.61 -12.86
C CYS A 408 8.94 -0.13 -13.09
N GLU A 409 9.65 0.55 -13.98
CA GLU A 409 9.34 1.90 -14.46
C GLU A 409 9.18 1.88 -15.98
N ASN A 410 8.13 2.53 -16.49
CA ASN A 410 7.94 2.71 -17.92
C ASN A 410 8.60 4.02 -18.36
N MET A 411 9.77 3.90 -18.97
CA MET A 411 10.69 5.00 -19.28
C MET A 411 10.94 5.14 -20.80
N ILE A 412 11.66 6.18 -21.19
CA ILE A 412 12.11 6.39 -22.57
C ILE A 412 13.64 6.29 -22.59
N SER A 413 14.17 5.36 -23.38
CA SER A 413 15.61 5.23 -23.62
C SER A 413 15.88 4.45 -24.91
N GLY A 414 17.14 4.39 -25.34
CA GLY A 414 17.54 3.61 -26.52
C GLY A 414 17.38 2.08 -26.38
N THR A 415 17.09 1.57 -25.18
CA THR A 415 16.78 0.15 -24.92
C THR A 415 15.28 -0.12 -24.77
N GLY A 416 14.44 0.91 -24.82
CA GLY A 416 12.99 0.78 -24.60
C GLY A 416 12.25 0.05 -25.72
N MET A 417 11.15 -0.59 -25.32
CA MET A 417 10.12 -1.15 -26.20
C MET A 417 9.49 -0.06 -27.08
N ARG A 418 9.30 -0.37 -28.36
CA ARG A 418 8.74 0.54 -29.36
C ARG A 418 7.27 0.22 -29.63
N PRO A 419 6.46 1.20 -30.06
CA PRO A 419 5.13 0.93 -30.60
C PRO A 419 5.26 0.07 -31.86
N GLY A 420 4.52 -1.04 -31.91
CA GLY A 420 4.60 -2.05 -32.97
C GLY A 420 5.57 -3.20 -32.70
N ASP A 421 6.31 -3.21 -31.58
CA ASP A 421 7.04 -4.41 -31.16
C ASP A 421 6.06 -5.54 -30.82
N VAL A 422 6.39 -6.77 -31.22
CA VAL A 422 5.68 -7.99 -30.81
C VAL A 422 6.46 -8.67 -29.70
N ILE A 423 5.82 -8.84 -28.54
CA ILE A 423 6.42 -9.42 -27.33
C ILE A 423 5.72 -10.75 -26.98
N THR A 424 6.32 -11.57 -26.13
CA THR A 424 5.76 -12.87 -25.71
C THR A 424 5.66 -12.95 -24.19
N ALA A 425 4.47 -13.23 -23.68
CA ALA A 425 4.24 -13.47 -22.26
C ALA A 425 4.69 -14.88 -21.85
N SER A 426 4.83 -15.11 -20.55
CA SER A 426 5.28 -16.39 -19.96
C SER A 426 4.36 -17.59 -20.24
N ASN A 427 3.07 -17.35 -20.58
CA ASN A 427 2.16 -18.38 -21.08
C ASN A 427 2.29 -18.69 -22.58
N GLY A 428 3.24 -18.05 -23.28
CA GLY A 428 3.52 -18.23 -24.70
C GLY A 428 2.67 -17.38 -25.65
N LYS A 429 1.66 -16.64 -25.17
CA LYS A 429 0.86 -15.74 -26.03
C LYS A 429 1.69 -14.54 -26.49
N THR A 430 1.49 -14.15 -27.74
CA THR A 430 2.15 -13.02 -28.40
C THR A 430 1.27 -11.77 -28.39
N ILE A 431 1.89 -10.61 -28.16
CA ILE A 431 1.19 -9.34 -28.00
C ILE A 431 1.86 -8.29 -28.91
N GLU A 432 1.12 -7.72 -29.85
CA GLU A 432 1.53 -6.53 -30.60
C GLU A 432 1.28 -5.28 -29.76
N VAL A 433 2.34 -4.56 -29.41
CA VAL A 433 2.26 -3.39 -28.53
C VAL A 433 1.94 -2.14 -29.35
N ASN A 434 0.67 -1.95 -29.69
CA ASN A 434 0.22 -0.79 -30.47
C ASN A 434 0.19 0.51 -29.65
N ASN A 435 0.33 0.45 -28.33
CA ASN A 435 0.52 1.63 -27.47
C ASN A 435 1.38 1.29 -26.22
N THR A 436 2.52 1.97 -26.03
CA THR A 436 3.41 1.78 -24.86
C THR A 436 2.93 2.52 -23.60
N ASP A 437 1.86 3.31 -23.68
CA ASP A 437 1.11 3.93 -22.57
C ASP A 437 -0.02 3.03 -22.03
N ALA A 438 0.01 1.75 -22.45
CA ALA A 438 -0.84 0.67 -21.97
C ALA A 438 0.03 -0.50 -21.50
N GLU A 439 1.09 -0.17 -20.76
CA GLU A 439 2.11 -1.05 -20.19
C GLU A 439 1.64 -1.86 -18.99
N GLY A 440 0.77 -1.31 -18.14
CA GLY A 440 0.39 -1.92 -16.86
C GLY A 440 -0.28 -3.27 -17.03
N ARG A 441 -1.03 -3.45 -18.11
CA ARG A 441 -1.61 -4.76 -18.47
C ARG A 441 -0.55 -5.76 -18.93
N LEU A 442 0.56 -5.30 -19.51
CA LEU A 442 1.68 -6.14 -19.95
C LEU A 442 2.48 -6.66 -18.75
N THR A 443 2.67 -5.86 -17.71
CA THR A 443 3.31 -6.32 -16.46
C THR A 443 2.38 -7.23 -15.66
N LEU A 444 1.09 -6.90 -15.60
CA LEU A 444 0.07 -7.76 -14.99
C LEU A 444 -0.10 -9.10 -15.72
N ALA A 445 0.08 -9.18 -17.04
CA ALA A 445 -0.02 -10.43 -17.80
C ALA A 445 0.90 -11.52 -17.23
N ASP A 446 2.19 -11.21 -17.03
CA ASP A 446 3.13 -12.16 -16.42
C ASP A 446 2.89 -12.37 -14.91
N ALA A 447 2.42 -11.34 -14.20
CA ALA A 447 2.06 -11.48 -12.78
C ALA A 447 0.85 -12.40 -12.55
N LEU A 448 -0.17 -12.34 -13.42
CA LEU A 448 -1.37 -13.18 -13.39
C LEU A 448 -1.02 -14.64 -13.74
N VAL A 449 -0.19 -14.86 -14.76
CA VAL A 449 0.32 -16.21 -15.09
C VAL A 449 1.11 -16.78 -13.91
N TYR A 450 2.00 -15.97 -13.31
CA TYR A 450 2.75 -16.39 -12.12
C TYR A 450 1.84 -16.71 -10.92
N ALA A 451 0.80 -15.90 -10.67
CA ALA A 451 -0.17 -16.13 -9.61
C ALA A 451 -0.93 -17.45 -9.82
N CYS A 452 -1.43 -17.72 -11.03
CA CYS A 452 -2.08 -18.99 -11.37
C CYS A 452 -1.17 -20.19 -11.13
N ASN A 453 0.13 -20.05 -11.43
CA ASN A 453 1.13 -21.10 -11.22
C ASN A 453 1.43 -21.40 -9.74
N GLN A 454 0.95 -20.60 -8.78
CA GLN A 454 1.05 -20.92 -7.34
C GLN A 454 -0.03 -21.91 -6.87
N GLY A 455 -1.00 -22.24 -7.74
CA GLY A 455 -2.12 -23.13 -7.41
C GLY A 455 -3.05 -22.51 -6.38
N VAL A 456 -3.46 -21.26 -6.62
CA VAL A 456 -4.48 -20.53 -5.85
C VAL A 456 -5.88 -20.80 -6.38
N ASP A 457 -6.88 -20.68 -5.51
CA ASP A 457 -8.29 -20.85 -5.87
C ASP A 457 -8.86 -19.55 -6.49
N LYS A 458 -8.42 -18.39 -5.97
CA LYS A 458 -8.93 -17.06 -6.36
C LYS A 458 -7.82 -16.03 -6.52
N VAL A 459 -7.92 -15.18 -7.54
CA VAL A 459 -7.00 -14.07 -7.83
C VAL A 459 -7.79 -12.75 -7.85
N VAL A 460 -7.35 -11.75 -7.09
CA VAL A 460 -7.84 -10.37 -7.23
C VAL A 460 -6.65 -9.49 -7.61
N ASP A 461 -6.73 -8.84 -8.77
CA ASP A 461 -5.74 -7.85 -9.20
C ASP A 461 -6.26 -6.41 -9.08
N LEU A 462 -5.36 -5.49 -8.74
CA LEU A 462 -5.64 -4.07 -8.56
C LEU A 462 -4.67 -3.26 -9.38
N ALA A 463 -5.19 -2.32 -10.15
CA ALA A 463 -4.36 -1.46 -10.98
C ALA A 463 -4.99 -0.10 -11.25
N THR A 464 -4.13 0.90 -11.37
CA THR A 464 -4.41 2.19 -11.99
C THR A 464 -4.41 2.00 -13.51
N LEU A 465 -5.39 1.25 -14.04
CA LEU A 465 -5.25 0.65 -15.36
C LEU A 465 -5.72 1.55 -16.50
N THR A 466 -6.83 2.27 -16.34
CA THR A 466 -7.37 3.10 -17.42
C THR A 466 -7.96 4.44 -16.98
N GLY A 467 -7.63 5.50 -17.73
CA GLY A 467 -8.39 6.75 -17.68
C GLY A 467 -9.86 6.57 -18.12
N ALA A 468 -10.19 5.51 -18.88
CA ALA A 468 -11.55 5.17 -19.25
C ALA A 468 -12.44 4.84 -18.04
N CYS A 469 -11.91 4.16 -17.01
CA CYS A 469 -12.64 3.92 -15.76
C CYS A 469 -12.92 5.23 -15.01
N ILE A 470 -11.97 6.17 -14.99
CA ILE A 470 -12.16 7.51 -14.39
C ILE A 470 -13.28 8.28 -15.11
N ILE A 471 -13.37 8.18 -16.44
CA ILE A 471 -14.47 8.81 -17.21
C ILE A 471 -15.82 8.14 -16.90
N ALA A 472 -15.85 6.84 -16.62
CA ALA A 472 -17.08 6.10 -16.35
C ALA A 472 -17.61 6.28 -14.91
N LEU A 473 -16.72 6.25 -13.90
CA LEU A 473 -17.08 6.18 -12.47
C LEU A 473 -16.55 7.35 -11.62
N GLY A 474 -15.79 8.28 -12.22
CA GLY A 474 -15.18 9.42 -11.54
C GLY A 474 -13.97 9.05 -10.68
N THR A 475 -13.65 9.90 -9.72
CA THR A 475 -12.42 9.81 -8.90
C THR A 475 -12.67 9.27 -7.49
N SER A 476 -13.80 8.61 -7.24
CA SER A 476 -14.22 8.19 -5.89
C SER A 476 -14.78 6.78 -5.84
N MET A 477 -14.64 6.01 -6.92
CA MET A 477 -15.17 4.67 -7.08
C MET A 477 -14.29 3.92 -8.09
N ALA A 478 -13.99 2.64 -7.83
CA ALA A 478 -13.27 1.78 -8.76
C ALA A 478 -14.23 0.86 -9.53
N GLY A 479 -13.84 0.47 -10.73
CA GLY A 479 -14.59 -0.48 -11.55
C GLY A 479 -14.09 -1.91 -11.33
N ILE A 480 -14.97 -2.86 -11.06
CA ILE A 480 -14.62 -4.28 -10.96
C ILE A 480 -15.11 -5.08 -12.16
N TYR A 481 -14.26 -5.98 -12.65
CA TYR A 481 -14.49 -6.81 -13.83
C TYR A 481 -14.16 -8.26 -13.48
N THR A 482 -15.10 -9.18 -13.68
CA THR A 482 -14.90 -10.60 -13.38
C THR A 482 -15.90 -11.48 -14.14
N PRO A 483 -15.48 -12.66 -14.64
CA PRO A 483 -16.38 -13.69 -15.15
C PRO A 483 -17.12 -14.46 -14.03
N SER A 484 -16.70 -14.35 -12.76
CA SER A 484 -17.35 -15.02 -11.62
C SER A 484 -18.37 -14.09 -10.94
N ASP A 485 -19.62 -14.53 -10.87
CA ASP A 485 -20.68 -13.85 -10.12
C ASP A 485 -20.51 -14.03 -8.61
N GLU A 486 -19.87 -15.12 -8.18
CA GLU A 486 -19.60 -15.49 -6.79
C GLU A 486 -18.53 -14.56 -6.22
N LEU A 487 -17.39 -14.44 -6.89
CA LEU A 487 -16.32 -13.51 -6.53
C LEU A 487 -16.79 -12.05 -6.57
N ALA A 488 -17.68 -11.69 -7.52
CA ALA A 488 -18.33 -10.38 -7.54
C ALA A 488 -19.10 -10.09 -6.24
N LYS A 489 -19.92 -11.04 -5.76
CA LYS A 489 -20.69 -10.89 -4.51
C LYS A 489 -19.75 -10.77 -3.30
N GLU A 490 -18.70 -11.58 -3.24
CA GLU A 490 -17.72 -11.54 -2.13
C GLU A 490 -17.01 -10.20 -2.00
N VAL A 491 -16.46 -9.67 -3.10
CA VAL A 491 -15.69 -8.42 -3.08
C VAL A 491 -16.60 -7.20 -2.90
N ILE A 492 -17.81 -7.20 -3.46
CA ILE A 492 -18.81 -6.16 -3.19
C ILE A 492 -19.16 -6.15 -1.69
N ALA A 493 -19.49 -7.30 -1.09
CA ALA A 493 -19.80 -7.38 0.34
C ALA A 493 -18.62 -6.96 1.24
N ALA A 494 -17.38 -7.26 0.83
CA ALA A 494 -16.19 -6.76 1.52
C ALA A 494 -16.06 -5.23 1.42
N SER A 495 -16.39 -4.64 0.26
CA SER A 495 -16.37 -3.18 0.06
C SER A 495 -17.47 -2.44 0.83
N GLU A 496 -18.63 -3.06 1.01
CA GLU A 496 -19.72 -2.53 1.85
C GLU A 496 -19.33 -2.47 3.34
N ARG A 497 -18.54 -3.45 3.82
CA ARG A 497 -17.97 -3.44 5.17
C ARG A 497 -16.84 -2.43 5.33
N SER A 498 -15.92 -2.36 4.36
CA SER A 498 -14.77 -1.44 4.39
C SER A 498 -15.16 0.02 4.19
N GLY A 499 -16.30 0.28 3.54
CA GLY A 499 -16.76 1.60 3.13
C GLY A 499 -16.13 2.13 1.83
N GLU A 500 -15.27 1.33 1.18
CA GLU A 500 -14.67 1.68 -0.11
C GLU A 500 -15.67 1.44 -1.25
N LYS A 501 -15.64 2.30 -2.27
CA LYS A 501 -16.67 2.29 -3.33
C LYS A 501 -16.20 1.51 -4.55
N LEU A 502 -16.89 0.42 -4.83
CA LEU A 502 -16.73 -0.39 -6.03
C LEU A 502 -18.01 -0.38 -6.86
N TRP A 503 -17.90 -0.58 -8.17
CA TRP A 503 -19.03 -0.84 -9.05
C TRP A 503 -18.69 -1.91 -10.09
N ARG A 504 -19.58 -2.89 -10.27
CA ARG A 504 -19.36 -3.95 -11.27
C ARG A 504 -19.63 -3.43 -12.67
N MET A 505 -18.62 -3.57 -13.52
CA MET A 505 -18.64 -3.21 -14.92
C MET A 505 -18.75 -4.49 -15.77
N PRO A 506 -19.42 -4.44 -16.94
CA PRO A 506 -19.59 -5.62 -17.78
C PRO A 506 -18.29 -6.02 -18.48
N MET A 507 -18.08 -7.32 -18.66
CA MET A 507 -17.07 -7.88 -19.56
C MET A 507 -17.74 -8.20 -20.91
N GLU A 508 -17.96 -7.17 -21.72
CA GLU A 508 -18.66 -7.29 -23.00
C GLU A 508 -17.78 -7.98 -24.06
N GLU A 509 -17.90 -9.31 -24.17
CA GLU A 509 -17.04 -10.16 -25.00
C GLU A 509 -17.03 -9.77 -26.48
N SER A 510 -18.07 -9.12 -27.02
CA SER A 510 -18.06 -8.65 -28.42
C SER A 510 -16.97 -7.60 -28.69
N TYR A 511 -16.50 -6.89 -27.65
CA TYR A 511 -15.37 -5.96 -27.76
C TYR A 511 -14.01 -6.66 -27.85
N TRP A 512 -13.93 -7.99 -27.68
CA TRP A 512 -12.70 -8.73 -27.94
C TRP A 512 -12.26 -8.67 -29.41
N GLU A 513 -13.20 -8.43 -30.35
CA GLU A 513 -12.88 -8.19 -31.77
C GLU A 513 -11.92 -7.01 -31.97
N MET A 514 -12.00 -5.99 -31.09
CA MET A 514 -11.13 -4.80 -31.12
C MET A 514 -9.69 -5.11 -30.65
N MET A 515 -9.45 -6.29 -30.10
CA MET A 515 -8.15 -6.71 -29.55
C MET A 515 -7.36 -7.61 -30.50
N LYS A 516 -7.88 -7.93 -31.70
CA LYS A 516 -7.15 -8.74 -32.69
C LYS A 516 -5.95 -7.98 -33.26
N SER A 517 -4.83 -8.69 -33.41
CA SER A 517 -3.67 -8.24 -34.19
C SER A 517 -3.67 -8.89 -35.58
N GLY A 518 -2.99 -8.25 -36.54
CA GLY A 518 -2.71 -8.84 -37.85
C GLY A 518 -1.43 -9.69 -37.90
N VAL A 519 -0.63 -9.70 -36.83
CA VAL A 519 0.71 -10.31 -36.79
C VAL A 519 1.03 -11.09 -35.50
N ALA A 520 0.25 -10.89 -34.43
CA ALA A 520 0.35 -11.55 -33.13
C ALA A 520 -1.03 -12.11 -32.69
N ASP A 521 -1.11 -12.78 -31.55
CA ASP A 521 -2.37 -13.32 -31.02
C ASP A 521 -3.37 -12.21 -30.62
N MET A 522 -2.86 -11.05 -30.18
CA MET A 522 -3.64 -9.87 -29.81
C MET A 522 -2.80 -8.58 -29.88
N VAL A 523 -3.46 -7.42 -29.96
CA VAL A 523 -2.85 -6.13 -29.59
C VAL A 523 -2.96 -5.88 -28.09
N ASN A 524 -2.20 -4.94 -27.51
CA ASN A 524 -2.40 -4.55 -26.12
C ASN A 524 -3.53 -3.51 -25.91
N THR A 525 -3.90 -2.72 -26.93
CA THR A 525 -4.90 -1.64 -26.79
C THR A 525 -5.98 -1.67 -27.87
N GLY A 526 -7.24 -1.89 -27.49
CA GLY A 526 -8.41 -1.88 -28.39
C GLY A 526 -8.95 -0.48 -28.72
N GLY A 527 -8.42 0.59 -28.11
CA GLY A 527 -8.81 1.97 -28.35
C GLY A 527 -9.53 2.63 -27.17
N ARG A 528 -10.15 3.81 -27.42
CA ARG A 528 -10.71 4.68 -26.37
C ARG A 528 -12.11 4.24 -25.91
N ALA A 529 -13.00 3.89 -26.84
CA ALA A 529 -14.35 3.43 -26.51
C ALA A 529 -14.28 2.02 -25.92
N GLY A 530 -14.94 1.79 -24.78
CA GLY A 530 -14.83 0.50 -24.06
C GLY A 530 -13.44 0.20 -23.48
N GLY A 531 -12.54 1.21 -23.39
CA GLY A 531 -11.12 1.00 -23.08
C GLY A 531 -10.84 0.20 -21.79
N SER A 532 -11.64 0.40 -20.74
CA SER A 532 -11.54 -0.36 -19.48
C SER A 532 -12.04 -1.81 -19.61
N ILE A 533 -13.11 -2.03 -20.38
CA ILE A 533 -13.66 -3.36 -20.68
C ILE A 533 -12.63 -4.16 -21.50
N THR A 534 -12.09 -3.55 -22.56
CA THR A 534 -11.06 -4.20 -23.39
C THR A 534 -9.76 -4.47 -22.62
N ALA A 535 -9.43 -3.66 -21.61
CA ALA A 535 -8.31 -3.93 -20.71
C ALA A 535 -8.57 -5.16 -19.82
N ALA A 536 -9.77 -5.30 -19.27
CA ALA A 536 -10.16 -6.51 -18.52
C ALA A 536 -10.19 -7.76 -19.42
N LEU A 537 -10.73 -7.66 -20.64
CA LEU A 537 -10.72 -8.77 -21.61
C LEU A 537 -9.29 -9.18 -22.02
N PHE A 538 -8.36 -8.22 -22.09
CA PHE A 538 -6.93 -8.51 -22.26
C PHE A 538 -6.37 -9.29 -21.06
N LEU A 539 -6.59 -8.83 -19.83
CA LEU A 539 -6.09 -9.52 -18.62
C LEU A 539 -6.64 -10.95 -18.48
N LYS A 540 -7.91 -11.17 -18.86
CA LYS A 540 -8.56 -12.50 -18.90
C LYS A 540 -7.74 -13.53 -19.71
N GLN A 541 -6.94 -13.10 -20.69
CA GLN A 541 -6.10 -14.00 -21.49
C GLN A 541 -4.91 -14.61 -20.73
N PHE A 542 -4.59 -14.08 -19.55
CA PHE A 542 -3.42 -14.43 -18.75
C PHE A 542 -3.79 -15.14 -17.44
N VAL A 543 -5.06 -15.53 -17.31
CA VAL A 543 -5.62 -16.26 -16.17
C VAL A 543 -5.99 -17.68 -16.62
N ASN A 544 -5.81 -18.66 -15.74
CA ASN A 544 -6.24 -20.04 -15.95
C ASN A 544 -7.75 -20.17 -15.70
N GLU A 545 -8.50 -20.81 -16.59
CA GLU A 545 -9.97 -20.95 -16.49
C GLU A 545 -10.45 -21.63 -15.20
N ASN A 546 -9.59 -22.44 -14.56
CA ASN A 546 -9.90 -23.10 -13.28
C ASN A 546 -9.67 -22.22 -12.04
N VAL A 547 -9.31 -20.95 -12.20
CA VAL A 547 -9.04 -20.00 -11.11
C VAL A 547 -10.06 -18.86 -11.19
N GLU A 548 -10.80 -18.60 -10.11
CA GLU A 548 -11.68 -17.45 -10.08
C GLU A 548 -10.86 -16.16 -10.07
N TRP A 549 -11.21 -15.18 -10.91
CA TRP A 549 -10.42 -13.97 -11.05
C TRP A 549 -11.26 -12.70 -11.13
N MET A 550 -10.77 -11.63 -10.52
CA MET A 550 -11.32 -10.28 -10.63
C MET A 550 -10.22 -9.25 -10.83
N HIS A 551 -10.47 -8.33 -11.76
CA HIS A 551 -9.70 -7.10 -11.92
C HIS A 551 -10.44 -5.91 -11.29
N ILE A 552 -9.70 -5.07 -10.55
CA ILE A 552 -10.16 -3.80 -9.97
C ILE A 552 -9.39 -2.63 -10.60
N ASP A 553 -10.05 -1.86 -11.48
CA ASP A 553 -9.51 -0.62 -12.04
C ASP A 553 -9.73 0.54 -11.06
N MET A 554 -8.69 0.84 -10.30
CA MET A 554 -8.65 1.85 -9.24
C MET A 554 -7.95 3.16 -9.66
N ALA A 555 -7.84 3.44 -10.96
CA ALA A 555 -7.21 4.65 -11.49
C ALA A 555 -7.79 5.96 -10.94
N GLY A 556 -9.08 5.98 -10.59
CA GLY A 556 -9.74 7.13 -9.97
C GLY A 556 -9.44 7.30 -8.47
N PRO A 557 -9.85 6.36 -7.61
CA PRO A 557 -9.85 6.56 -6.15
C PRO A 557 -8.48 6.42 -5.45
N VAL A 558 -7.40 6.04 -6.14
CA VAL A 558 -6.03 5.97 -5.59
C VAL A 558 -5.52 7.31 -5.03
N TRP A 559 -6.00 8.43 -5.57
CA TRP A 559 -5.50 9.77 -5.29
C TRP A 559 -6.62 10.77 -5.03
N ASN A 560 -6.42 11.66 -4.06
CA ASN A 560 -7.39 12.67 -3.67
C ASN A 560 -6.90 14.05 -4.11
N GLU A 561 -7.43 14.56 -5.22
CA GLU A 561 -7.06 15.88 -5.78
C GLU A 561 -7.22 17.05 -4.77
N LYS A 562 -8.25 17.00 -3.91
CA LYS A 562 -8.50 18.05 -2.92
C LYS A 562 -7.46 18.04 -1.79
N LYS A 563 -7.07 16.84 -1.33
CA LYS A 563 -6.04 16.65 -0.29
C LYS A 563 -4.60 16.63 -0.89
N LYS A 564 -4.45 16.56 -2.22
CA LYS A 564 -3.19 16.36 -2.98
C LYS A 564 -2.32 15.23 -2.42
N ALA A 565 -2.97 14.11 -2.11
CA ALA A 565 -2.36 12.98 -1.43
C ALA A 565 -3.01 11.66 -1.81
N ALA A 566 -2.26 10.58 -1.63
CA ALA A 566 -2.73 9.21 -1.76
C ALA A 566 -3.88 8.89 -0.78
N THR A 567 -4.76 7.98 -1.18
CA THR A 567 -5.86 7.49 -0.35
C THR A 567 -5.53 6.19 0.39
N GLY A 568 -4.65 5.36 -0.15
CA GLY A 568 -4.46 3.98 0.31
C GLY A 568 -5.64 3.06 -0.05
N PHE A 569 -6.41 3.43 -1.07
CA PHE A 569 -7.59 2.70 -1.53
C PHE A 569 -7.28 1.24 -1.87
N GLY A 570 -8.23 0.35 -1.57
CA GLY A 570 -8.19 -1.09 -1.83
C GLY A 570 -7.71 -1.90 -0.62
N VAL A 571 -6.85 -1.34 0.25
CA VAL A 571 -6.30 -2.07 1.40
C VAL A 571 -7.41 -2.62 2.29
N ALA A 572 -8.39 -1.79 2.66
CA ALA A 572 -9.42 -2.19 3.61
C ALA A 572 -10.35 -3.27 3.02
N THR A 573 -10.74 -3.13 1.76
CA THR A 573 -11.55 -4.14 1.05
C THR A 573 -10.83 -5.47 0.88
N LEU A 574 -9.52 -5.46 0.60
CA LEU A 574 -8.74 -6.69 0.48
C LEU A 574 -8.60 -7.43 1.80
N VAL A 575 -8.36 -6.71 2.89
CA VAL A 575 -8.28 -7.32 4.24
C VAL A 575 -9.63 -7.91 4.64
N GLU A 576 -10.74 -7.19 4.39
CA GLU A 576 -12.09 -7.72 4.56
C GLU A 576 -12.30 -8.99 3.72
N TRP A 577 -12.04 -8.96 2.41
CA TRP A 577 -12.25 -10.12 1.51
C TRP A 577 -11.48 -11.37 1.98
N VAL A 578 -10.21 -11.21 2.38
CA VAL A 578 -9.40 -12.29 2.98
C VAL A 578 -10.00 -12.78 4.30
N GLN A 579 -10.45 -11.88 5.18
CA GLN A 579 -11.04 -12.24 6.48
C GLN A 579 -12.34 -13.05 6.36
N ASN A 580 -13.13 -12.80 5.31
CA ASN A 580 -14.35 -13.56 5.03
C ASN A 580 -14.02 -14.97 4.49
N ASN A 581 -13.05 -15.08 3.57
CA ASN A 581 -12.57 -16.37 3.07
C ASN A 581 -11.83 -17.20 4.16
N SER A 582 -11.25 -16.54 5.16
CA SER A 582 -10.65 -17.16 6.38
C SER A 582 -11.68 -17.84 7.29
N SER A 583 -12.92 -17.36 7.26
CA SER A 583 -14.00 -17.79 8.17
C SER A 583 -14.89 -18.89 7.57
N SER A 584 -14.65 -19.26 6.31
CA SER A 584 -15.36 -20.30 5.55
C SER A 584 -14.74 -21.68 5.78
#